data_AF-A0A511XLD6-F1
#
_entry.id   AF-A0A511XLD6-F1
#
_cell.length_a   1.000
_cell.length_b   1.000
_cell.length_c   1.000
_cell.angle_alpha   90.00
_cell.angle_beta   90.00
_cell.angle_gamma   90.00
#
_symmetry.space_group_name_H-M   'P 1'
#
loop_
_entity.id
_entity.type
_entity.pdbx_description
1 polymer ?
#
loop_
_entity_poly.entity_id
_entity_poly.type
_entity_poly.pdbx_seq_one_letter_code
_entity_poly.pdbx_strand_id
1 'polypeptide(L)'
;MIGIILVTQGALGVALRETMEHVVGPQRQLETVSVGADDDLQARQLELENRIRDVDHGDGVMLVTDMFGSTPSNLAVAMMLPGRIEVLGGANLPMLVKLAQMRETHTLGECTTLAEEAAHKYINCASHLPQQCLDGARRCAEEAASKVHKFHPQPVTSSLPVIGIHPRRVVG
;
A
#
# COMPACT_ATOMS: atom_id res chain seq x y z
N MET A 1 19.13 -1.79 14.06
CA MET A 1 18.06 -1.31 13.18
C MET A 1 16.72 -1.65 13.81
N ILE A 2 15.80 -0.68 13.86
CA ILE A 2 14.42 -0.87 14.36
C ILE A 2 13.65 -1.81 13.40
N GLY A 3 13.00 -2.82 13.96
CA GLY A 3 12.13 -3.72 13.21
C GLY A 3 10.80 -3.07 12.84
N ILE A 4 10.18 -3.45 11.71
CA ILE A 4 8.86 -2.93 11.31
C ILE A 4 7.92 -4.12 11.08
N ILE A 5 6.69 -4.02 11.56
CA ILE A 5 5.63 -4.99 11.23
C ILE A 5 4.39 -4.23 10.78
N LEU A 6 3.87 -4.57 9.61
CA LEU A 6 2.60 -4.04 9.13
C LEU A 6 1.46 -4.96 9.60
N VAL A 7 0.59 -4.46 10.48
CA VAL A 7 -0.52 -5.22 11.06
C VAL A 7 -1.83 -4.66 10.48
N THR A 8 -2.44 -5.35 9.53
CA THR A 8 -3.51 -4.75 8.69
C THR A 8 -4.65 -5.70 8.37
N GLN A 9 -5.78 -5.14 7.93
CA GLN A 9 -6.86 -5.92 7.32
C GLN A 9 -6.45 -6.50 5.96
N GLY A 10 -6.71 -7.80 5.78
CA GLY A 10 -6.50 -8.50 4.51
C GLY A 10 -5.09 -8.30 3.93
N ALA A 11 -5.00 -8.06 2.62
CA ALA A 11 -3.72 -7.98 1.90
C ALA A 11 -3.08 -6.58 1.89
N LEU A 12 -3.62 -5.60 2.62
CA LEU A 12 -3.17 -4.20 2.57
C LEU A 12 -1.69 -4.06 2.97
N GLY A 13 -1.28 -4.69 4.06
CA GLY A 13 0.10 -4.65 4.53
C GLY A 13 1.09 -5.21 3.50
N VAL A 14 0.72 -6.30 2.82
CA VAL A 14 1.57 -6.90 1.76
C VAL A 14 1.74 -5.91 0.60
N ALA A 15 0.65 -5.32 0.11
CA ALA A 15 0.71 -4.35 -0.98
C ALA A 15 1.50 -3.08 -0.61
N LEU A 16 1.35 -2.60 0.62
CA LEU A 16 2.12 -1.46 1.14
C LEU A 16 3.62 -1.78 1.21
N ARG A 17 3.98 -2.97 1.70
CA ARG A 17 5.36 -3.43 1.73
C ARG A 17 5.95 -3.50 0.32
N GLU A 18 5.29 -4.17 -0.62
CA GLU A 18 5.76 -4.31 -1.99
C GLU A 18 5.96 -2.95 -2.67
N THR A 19 5.00 -2.04 -2.46
CA THR A 19 5.08 -0.69 -3.03
C THR A 19 6.21 0.13 -2.38
N MET A 20 6.41 0.01 -1.08
CA MET A 20 7.52 0.66 -0.40
C MET A 20 8.86 0.11 -0.89
N GLU A 21 9.03 -1.21 -0.96
CA GLU A 21 10.25 -1.87 -1.45
C GLU A 21 10.55 -1.52 -2.92
N HIS A 22 9.54 -1.26 -3.73
CA HIS A 22 9.74 -0.72 -5.07
C HIS A 22 10.41 0.67 -5.06
N VAL A 23 10.12 1.49 -4.05
CA VAL A 23 10.64 2.87 -3.93
C VAL A 23 12.02 2.90 -3.25
N VAL A 24 12.21 2.16 -2.16
CA VAL A 24 13.44 2.23 -1.34
C VAL A 24 14.33 0.99 -1.44
N GLY A 25 13.96 0.02 -2.27
CA GLY A 25 14.63 -1.27 -2.40
C GLY A 25 14.21 -2.29 -1.33
N PRO A 26 14.65 -3.56 -1.47
CA PRO A 26 14.28 -4.63 -0.55
C PRO A 26 14.64 -4.31 0.91
N GLN A 27 13.75 -4.65 1.84
CA GLN A 27 13.92 -4.34 3.25
C GLN A 27 14.12 -5.60 4.09
N ARG A 28 15.10 -5.54 5.02
CA ARG A 28 15.30 -6.55 6.08
C ARG A 28 14.44 -6.21 7.30
N GLN A 29 14.26 -7.11 8.28
CA GLN A 29 13.51 -6.84 9.52
C GLN A 29 12.19 -6.08 9.27
N LEU A 30 11.43 -6.55 8.27
CA LEU A 30 10.15 -6.01 7.87
C LEU A 30 9.22 -7.18 7.60
N GLU A 31 8.18 -7.29 8.41
CA GLU A 31 7.19 -8.36 8.33
C GLU A 31 5.78 -7.79 8.18
N THR A 32 4.84 -8.67 7.83
CA THR A 32 3.42 -8.31 7.69
C THR A 32 2.57 -9.35 8.42
N VAL A 33 1.56 -8.89 9.16
CA VAL A 33 0.53 -9.73 9.77
C VAL A 33 -0.82 -9.26 9.23
N SER A 34 -1.46 -10.15 8.48
CA SER A 34 -2.81 -9.95 7.97
C SER A 34 -3.82 -10.53 8.95
N VAL A 35 -4.87 -9.74 9.23
CA VAL A 35 -6.00 -10.15 10.05
C VAL A 35 -7.27 -10.07 9.21
N GLY A 36 -7.95 -11.19 9.04
CA GLY A 36 -9.25 -11.34 8.40
C GLY A 36 -10.41 -11.33 9.41
N ALA A 37 -11.64 -11.30 8.90
CA ALA A 37 -12.85 -11.24 9.72
C ALA A 37 -13.12 -12.54 10.51
N ASP A 38 -12.77 -13.70 9.92
CA ASP A 38 -13.03 -15.03 10.50
C ASP A 38 -11.78 -15.64 11.16
N ASP A 39 -10.72 -14.85 11.34
CA ASP A 39 -9.47 -15.34 11.91
C ASP A 39 -9.58 -15.59 13.42
N ASP A 40 -8.90 -16.64 13.89
CA ASP A 40 -8.66 -16.84 15.31
C ASP A 40 -7.69 -15.77 15.84
N LEU A 41 -8.22 -14.88 16.67
CA LEU A 41 -7.46 -13.78 17.27
C LEU A 41 -6.30 -14.24 18.14
N GLN A 42 -6.42 -15.39 18.82
CA GLN A 42 -5.33 -15.93 19.63
C GLN A 42 -4.19 -16.40 18.73
N ALA A 43 -4.51 -17.05 17.62
CA ALA A 43 -3.52 -17.46 16.63
C ALA A 43 -2.84 -16.24 15.98
N ARG A 44 -3.60 -15.18 15.65
CA ARG A 44 -3.04 -13.92 15.11
C ARG A 44 -2.14 -13.21 16.12
N GLN A 45 -2.53 -13.18 17.40
CA GLN A 45 -1.72 -12.61 18.47
C GLN A 45 -0.40 -13.37 18.60
N LEU A 46 -0.43 -14.70 18.66
CA LEU A 46 0.77 -15.52 18.76
C LEU A 46 1.68 -15.34 17.54
N GLU A 47 1.11 -15.25 16.34
CA GLU A 47 1.87 -14.93 15.15
C GLU A 47 2.57 -13.57 15.29
N LEU A 48 1.84 -12.53 15.70
CA LEU A 48 2.41 -11.19 15.90
C LEU A 48 3.55 -11.20 16.92
N GLU A 49 3.38 -11.89 18.06
CA GLU A 49 4.44 -12.06 19.07
C GLU A 49 5.69 -12.75 18.51
N ASN A 50 5.51 -13.76 17.65
CA ASN A 50 6.63 -14.42 16.96
C ASN A 50 7.35 -13.45 16.02
N ARG A 51 6.60 -12.73 15.19
CA ARG A 51 7.17 -11.75 14.25
C ARG A 51 7.91 -10.63 14.97
N ILE A 52 7.39 -10.14 16.10
CA ILE A 52 8.07 -9.15 16.94
C ILE A 52 9.43 -9.68 17.37
N ARG A 53 9.51 -10.93 17.83
CA ARG A 53 10.78 -11.57 18.21
C ARG A 53 11.74 -11.73 17.04
N ASP A 54 11.23 -12.02 15.84
CA ASP A 54 12.05 -12.20 14.65
C ASP A 54 12.65 -10.88 14.13
N VAL A 55 11.95 -9.75 14.31
CA VAL A 55 12.41 -8.44 13.83
C VAL A 55 13.09 -7.59 14.90
N ASP A 56 12.90 -7.87 16.20
CA ASP A 56 13.55 -7.14 17.29
C ASP A 56 14.99 -7.60 17.49
N HIS A 57 15.94 -6.83 16.97
CA HIS A 57 17.38 -7.05 17.19
C HIS A 57 17.98 -6.13 18.26
N GLY A 58 17.15 -5.47 19.07
CA GLY A 58 17.60 -4.68 20.22
C GLY A 58 17.28 -3.18 20.16
N ASP A 59 16.96 -2.65 18.98
CA ASP A 59 16.61 -1.23 18.81
C ASP A 59 15.09 -0.97 18.87
N GLY A 60 14.30 -2.01 19.14
CA GLY A 60 12.84 -1.94 19.24
C GLY A 60 12.11 -2.21 17.92
N VAL A 61 10.79 -2.13 17.99
CA VAL A 61 9.86 -2.50 16.90
C VAL A 61 8.79 -1.42 16.70
N MET A 62 8.56 -1.09 15.44
CA MET A 62 7.44 -0.24 15.01
C MET A 62 6.33 -1.12 14.43
N LEU A 63 5.18 -1.14 15.09
CA LEU A 63 3.96 -1.73 14.55
C LEU A 63 3.19 -0.66 13.79
N VAL A 64 2.88 -0.91 12.51
CA VAL A 64 2.15 0.05 11.68
C VAL A 64 0.83 -0.57 11.25
N THR A 65 -0.28 0.07 11.59
CA THR A 65 -1.64 -0.40 11.31
C THR A 65 -2.37 0.53 10.35
N ASP A 66 -3.35 -0.03 9.65
CA ASP A 66 -4.21 0.67 8.70
C ASP A 66 -5.02 1.81 9.34
N MET A 67 -5.81 1.52 10.37
CA MET A 67 -6.63 2.48 11.11
C MET A 67 -6.75 2.06 12.57
N PHE A 68 -6.77 3.03 13.49
CA PHE A 68 -7.06 2.74 14.89
C PHE A 68 -8.53 2.34 15.10
N GLY A 69 -8.77 1.45 16.06
CA GLY A 69 -10.08 0.88 16.34
C GLY A 69 -10.40 -0.38 15.53
N SER A 70 -9.53 -0.77 14.60
CA SER A 70 -9.60 -2.07 13.91
C SER A 70 -9.08 -3.20 14.80
N THR A 71 -9.55 -4.44 14.56
CA THR A 71 -8.98 -5.64 15.19
C THR A 71 -7.45 -5.72 15.07
N PRO A 72 -6.83 -5.57 13.88
CA PRO A 72 -5.37 -5.52 13.76
C PRO A 72 -4.73 -4.42 14.62
N SER A 73 -5.32 -3.22 14.67
CA SER A 73 -4.78 -2.13 15.52
C SER A 73 -4.88 -2.46 17.01
N ASN A 74 -5.96 -3.09 17.46
CA ASN A 74 -6.14 -3.45 18.86
C ASN A 74 -5.14 -4.54 19.27
N LEU A 75 -4.88 -5.51 18.39
CA LEU A 75 -3.83 -6.51 18.58
C LEU A 75 -2.45 -5.84 18.69
N ALA A 76 -2.13 -4.90 17.81
CA ALA A 76 -0.86 -4.17 17.86
C ALA A 76 -0.71 -3.33 19.14
N VAL A 77 -1.74 -2.60 19.54
CA VAL A 77 -1.76 -1.79 20.77
C VAL A 77 -1.58 -2.67 22.01
N ALA A 78 -2.16 -3.87 22.03
CA ALA A 78 -1.97 -4.82 23.14
C ALA A 78 -0.50 -5.28 23.29
N MET A 79 0.31 -5.19 22.23
CA MET A 79 1.74 -5.53 22.24
C MET A 79 2.64 -4.34 22.61
N MET A 80 2.08 -3.14 22.79
CA MET A 80 2.86 -1.93 23.04
C MET A 80 3.67 -2.05 24.33
N LEU A 81 4.95 -1.65 24.25
CA LEU A 81 5.88 -1.67 25.37
C LEU A 81 6.70 -0.37 25.33
N PRO A 82 6.45 0.59 26.23
CA PRO A 82 7.08 1.91 26.17
C PRO A 82 8.59 1.85 25.98
N GLY A 83 9.09 2.58 24.97
CA GLY A 83 10.52 2.64 24.65
C GLY A 83 11.08 1.41 23.93
N ARG A 84 10.26 0.41 23.62
CA ARG A 84 10.68 -0.79 22.87
C ARG A 84 9.75 -1.19 21.74
N ILE A 85 8.43 -1.03 21.91
CA ILE A 85 7.42 -1.31 20.88
C ILE A 85 6.47 -0.12 20.82
N GLU A 86 6.45 0.56 19.67
CA GLU A 86 5.56 1.68 19.38
C GLU A 86 4.56 1.29 18.28
N VAL A 87 3.40 1.96 18.27
CA VAL A 87 2.31 1.66 17.33
C VAL A 87 1.86 2.92 16.60
N LEU A 88 1.95 2.90 15.27
CA LEU A 88 1.46 3.94 14.38
C LEU A 88 0.22 3.48 13.62
N GLY A 89 -0.85 4.27 13.63
CA GLY A 89 -2.04 4.06 12.81
C GLY A 89 -2.05 4.94 11.57
N GLY A 90 -2.90 4.61 10.59
CA GLY A 90 -3.03 5.40 9.36
C GLY A 90 -1.93 5.11 8.34
N ALA A 91 -1.51 3.84 8.21
CA ALA A 91 -0.44 3.42 7.32
C ALA A 91 -0.57 4.04 5.92
N ASN A 92 0.48 4.75 5.48
CA ASN A 92 0.59 5.28 4.14
C ASN A 92 2.03 5.21 3.63
N LEU A 93 2.23 5.33 2.31
CA LEU A 93 3.57 5.18 1.73
C LEU A 93 4.60 6.20 2.24
N PRO A 94 4.28 7.51 2.37
CA PRO A 94 5.22 8.49 2.92
C PRO A 94 5.75 8.13 4.31
N MET A 95 4.87 7.66 5.20
CA MET A 95 5.24 7.17 6.52
C MET A 95 6.23 6.01 6.42
N LEU A 96 5.91 5.00 5.61
CA LEU A 96 6.71 3.79 5.48
C LEU A 96 8.08 4.07 4.83
N VAL A 97 8.11 4.87 3.77
CA VAL A 97 9.35 5.33 3.12
C VAL A 97 10.21 6.10 4.12
N LYS A 98 9.60 6.96 4.95
CA LYS A 98 10.32 7.67 5.99
C LYS A 98 10.89 6.70 7.03
N LEU A 99 10.11 5.76 7.55
CA LEU A 99 10.59 4.76 8.50
C LEU A 99 11.79 3.98 7.94
N ALA A 100 11.70 3.52 6.69
CA ALA A 100 12.78 2.78 6.02
C ALA A 100 14.11 3.56 5.95
N GLN A 101 14.06 4.88 5.78
CA GLN A 101 15.25 5.73 5.69
C GLN A 101 15.92 6.00 7.06
N MET A 102 15.16 5.98 8.15
CA MET A 102 15.58 6.57 9.43
C MET A 102 15.93 5.50 10.47
N ARG A 103 15.33 4.31 10.35
CA ARG A 103 15.37 3.21 11.34
C ARG A 103 16.74 2.59 11.63
N GLU A 104 17.76 2.95 10.87
CA GLU A 104 19.16 2.55 11.13
C GLU A 104 19.94 3.56 11.97
N THR A 105 19.51 4.83 11.98
CA THR A 105 20.32 5.95 12.49
C THR A 105 19.66 6.73 13.62
N HIS A 106 18.37 6.52 13.86
CA HIS A 106 17.58 7.25 14.85
C HIS A 106 17.00 6.31 15.90
N THR A 107 16.65 6.87 17.06
CA THR A 107 15.94 6.16 18.11
C THR A 107 14.50 5.84 17.71
N LEU A 108 13.87 4.88 18.40
CA LEU A 108 12.48 4.49 18.14
C LEU A 108 11.54 5.69 18.22
N GLY A 109 11.66 6.53 19.26
CA GLY A 109 10.82 7.72 19.43
C GLY A 109 11.02 8.78 18.33
N GLU A 110 12.26 9.05 17.92
CA GLU A 110 12.54 9.95 16.80
C GLU A 110 11.94 9.42 15.49
N CYS A 111 12.07 8.11 15.24
CA CYS A 111 11.43 7.47 14.09
C CYS A 111 9.91 7.61 14.13
N THR A 112 9.26 7.46 15.29
CA THR A 112 7.82 7.66 15.47
C THR A 112 7.42 9.06 15.02
N THR A 113 8.00 10.10 15.61
CA THR A 113 7.64 11.50 15.32
C THR A 113 7.89 11.85 13.85
N LEU A 114 9.04 11.46 13.30
CA LEU A 114 9.39 11.78 11.91
C LEU A 114 8.50 11.03 10.90
N ALA A 115 8.05 9.84 11.24
CA ALA A 115 7.10 9.07 10.43
C ALA A 115 5.70 9.70 10.44
N GLU A 116 5.21 10.16 11.59
CA GLU A 116 3.93 10.89 11.70
C GLU A 116 3.94 12.18 10.89
N GLU A 117 5.02 12.98 11.01
CA GLU A 117 5.19 14.19 10.23
C GLU A 117 5.18 13.92 8.72
N ALA A 118 5.91 12.89 8.28
CA ALA A 118 5.92 12.47 6.88
C ALA A 118 4.55 12.00 6.40
N ALA A 119 3.82 11.25 7.25
CA ALA A 119 2.47 10.80 6.95
C ALA A 119 1.53 11.98 6.71
N HIS A 120 1.49 12.94 7.63
CA HIS A 120 0.60 14.09 7.56
C HIS A 120 0.96 15.05 6.43
N LYS A 121 2.26 15.26 6.17
CA LYS A 121 2.73 16.17 5.10
C LYS A 121 2.19 15.80 3.72
N TYR A 122 1.87 14.53 3.49
CA TYR A 122 1.39 14.03 2.20
C TYR A 122 -0.13 13.90 2.10
N ILE A 123 -0.88 14.18 3.18
CA ILE A 123 -2.33 14.23 3.16
C ILE A 123 -2.74 15.63 2.67
N ASN A 124 -2.97 15.77 1.37
CA ASN A 124 -3.39 17.03 0.75
C ASN A 124 -4.44 16.81 -0.33
N CYS A 125 -5.32 17.79 -0.51
CA CYS A 125 -6.14 17.87 -1.70
C CYS A 125 -5.34 18.54 -2.83
N ALA A 126 -5.32 17.96 -4.03
CA ALA A 126 -4.55 18.49 -5.15
C ALA A 126 -4.95 19.93 -5.53
N SER A 127 -6.22 20.30 -5.37
CA SER A 127 -6.70 21.68 -5.62
C SER A 127 -6.15 22.72 -4.64
N HIS A 128 -5.57 22.28 -3.51
CA HIS A 128 -4.97 23.15 -2.51
C HIS A 128 -3.45 23.24 -2.67
N LEU A 129 -2.85 22.44 -3.57
CA LEU A 129 -1.40 22.40 -3.76
C LEU A 129 -0.91 23.48 -4.74
N PRO A 130 0.30 24.03 -4.52
CA PRO A 130 0.95 24.87 -5.51
C PRO A 130 1.13 24.14 -6.85
N GLN A 131 1.02 24.85 -7.97
CA GLN A 131 1.06 24.27 -9.32
C GLN A 131 2.35 23.49 -9.59
N GLN A 132 3.48 23.95 -9.06
CA GLN A 132 4.78 23.27 -9.12
C GLN A 132 4.75 21.82 -8.56
N CYS A 133 3.89 21.54 -7.59
CA CYS A 133 3.73 20.19 -7.03
C CYS A 133 2.98 19.25 -7.99
N LEU A 134 2.29 19.78 -8.99
CA LEU A 134 1.42 19.06 -9.92
C LEU A 134 2.05 18.91 -11.32
N ASP A 135 3.26 19.44 -11.56
CA ASP A 135 3.93 19.40 -12.86
C ASP A 135 4.16 17.97 -13.37
N GLY A 136 4.31 16.99 -12.48
CA GLY A 136 4.36 15.57 -12.83
C GLY A 136 3.05 15.08 -13.47
N ALA A 137 1.90 15.44 -12.89
CA ALA A 137 0.58 15.05 -13.39
C ALA A 137 0.32 15.64 -14.79
N ARG A 138 0.79 16.87 -15.03
CA ARG A 138 0.68 17.53 -16.34
C ARG A 138 1.48 16.79 -17.42
N ARG A 139 2.72 16.41 -17.12
CA ARG A 139 3.55 15.61 -18.04
C ARG A 139 2.91 14.26 -18.37
N CYS A 140 2.37 13.56 -17.37
CA CYS A 140 1.63 12.31 -17.61
C CYS A 140 0.40 12.52 -18.50
N ALA A 141 -0.35 13.61 -18.32
CA ALA A 141 -1.51 13.95 -19.14
C ALA A 141 -1.12 14.27 -20.60
N GLU A 142 -0.04 15.03 -20.80
CA GLU A 142 0.49 15.37 -22.13
C GLU A 142 1.00 14.12 -22.87
N GLU A 143 1.71 13.22 -22.17
CA GLU A 143 2.15 11.93 -22.72
C GLU A 143 0.97 11.01 -23.08
N ALA A 144 -0.06 10.95 -22.23
CA ALA A 144 -1.27 10.19 -22.51
C ALA A 144 -2.00 10.72 -23.75
N ALA A 145 -2.13 12.06 -23.88
CA ALA A 145 -2.75 12.69 -25.05
C ALA A 145 -1.96 12.47 -26.34
N SER A 146 -0.63 12.46 -26.28
CA SER A 146 0.25 12.20 -27.43
C SER A 146 0.11 10.77 -27.99
N LYS A 147 -0.17 9.79 -27.13
CA LYS A 147 -0.34 8.38 -27.54
C LYS A 147 -1.67 8.10 -28.24
N VAL A 148 -2.68 8.98 -28.14
CA VAL A 148 -3.99 8.82 -28.79
C VAL A 148 -3.95 9.13 -30.30
N HIS A 149 -2.94 9.84 -30.82
CA HIS A 149 -2.85 10.24 -32.23
C HIS A 149 -2.22 9.22 -33.20
N LYS A 150 -2.04 7.95 -32.82
CA LYS A 150 -1.50 6.89 -33.70
C LYS A 150 -2.49 5.78 -34.08
N PHE A 151 -3.79 6.06 -34.10
CA PHE A 151 -4.74 5.17 -34.77
C PHE A 151 -4.89 5.60 -36.24
N HIS A 152 -4.14 4.98 -37.14
CA HIS A 152 -4.44 5.03 -38.58
C HIS A 152 -5.44 3.91 -38.89
N PRO A 153 -6.74 4.19 -39.08
CA PRO A 153 -7.68 3.15 -39.50
C PRO A 153 -7.30 2.69 -40.91
N GLN A 154 -6.95 1.41 -41.05
CA GLN A 154 -6.81 0.77 -42.36
C GLN A 154 -8.21 0.68 -42.99
N PRO A 155 -8.39 1.07 -44.27
CA PRO A 155 -9.68 0.91 -44.93
C PRO A 155 -10.01 -0.58 -45.07
N VAL A 156 -11.13 -0.99 -44.50
CA VAL A 156 -11.65 -2.35 -44.59
C VAL A 156 -12.20 -2.55 -46.01
N THR A 157 -11.46 -3.25 -46.87
CA THR A 157 -11.98 -3.73 -48.16
C THR A 157 -12.79 -5.02 -47.91
N SER A 158 -14.10 -4.89 -47.71
CA SER A 158 -14.97 -6.05 -47.53
C SER A 158 -15.40 -6.63 -48.89
N SER A 159 -14.75 -7.70 -49.32
CA SER A 159 -15.29 -8.62 -50.33
C SER A 159 -15.43 -10.02 -49.72
N LEU A 160 -16.53 -10.25 -49.01
CA LEU A 160 -16.98 -11.59 -48.64
C LEU A 160 -18.50 -11.73 -48.90
N PRO A 161 -18.98 -12.93 -49.28
CA PRO A 161 -20.26 -13.11 -49.95
C PRO A 161 -21.43 -13.24 -48.97
N VAL A 162 -22.58 -12.70 -49.37
CA VAL A 162 -23.85 -12.77 -48.63
C VAL A 162 -24.40 -14.20 -48.69
N ILE A 163 -24.46 -14.89 -47.56
CA ILE A 163 -25.21 -16.16 -47.42
C ILE A 163 -26.69 -15.80 -47.26
N GLY A 164 -27.51 -16.17 -48.26
CA GLY A 164 -28.95 -15.96 -48.27
C GLY A 164 -29.69 -16.90 -47.31
N ILE A 165 -30.54 -16.32 -46.46
CA ILE A 165 -31.40 -17.05 -45.53
C ILE A 165 -32.81 -17.12 -46.13
N HIS A 166 -33.32 -18.32 -46.42
CA HIS A 166 -34.71 -18.55 -46.84
C HIS A 166 -35.66 -18.66 -45.64
N PRO A 167 -36.86 -18.08 -45.67
CA PRO A 167 -37.85 -18.21 -44.60
C PRO A 167 -38.65 -19.51 -44.72
N ARG A 168 -38.75 -20.28 -43.63
CA ARG A 168 -39.67 -21.43 -43.54
C ARG A 168 -41.10 -20.94 -43.38
N ARG A 169 -42.00 -21.43 -44.25
CA ARG A 169 -43.46 -21.30 -44.15
C ARG A 169 -43.98 -21.99 -42.88
N VAL A 170 -44.84 -21.29 -42.15
CA VAL A 170 -45.75 -21.87 -41.17
C VAL A 170 -46.97 -22.39 -41.94
N VAL A 171 -47.28 -23.68 -41.81
CA VAL A 171 -48.53 -24.28 -42.30
C VAL A 171 -49.41 -24.54 -41.07
N GLY A 172 -50.69 -24.17 -41.18
CA GLY A 172 -51.69 -24.18 -40.11
C GLY A 172 -52.24 -25.55 -39.74
#